data_AF-A0A101GRG6-F1
#
_entry.id   AF-A0A101GRG6-F1
#
_cell.length_a   1.000
_cell.length_b   1.000
_cell.length_c   1.000
_cell.angle_alpha   90.00
_cell.angle_beta   90.00
_cell.angle_gamma   90.00
#
_symmetry.space_group_name_H-M   'P 1'
#
loop_
_entity.id
_entity.type
_entity.pdbx_description
1 polymer ?
#
loop_
_entity_poly.entity_id
_entity_poly.type
_entity_poly.pdbx_seq_one_letter_code
_entity_poly.pdbx_strand_id
1 'polypeptide(L)'
;MHVNCSLAKDGKNAFYDPDAPLQLSETCMHFIGGLLRHAPAITRVANPTINSYKRLVPGYEAPCYVSWSTSNRSALVRVPAPRGNSTRVEFRSPDPTCNPYLTFAAMLTAGMEGVRKEIEPPAGANGNIFHMTTAERERDGIGTLPGSLAEAHRDLLADDLICRAFGPHVVDALTRAEAVRLTAAEALGTVGDERALDPLERLKFSDSNVGVRRAASLAHARAVGRLAEKKAVEGWLLDT
;
A
#
# COMPACT_ATOMS: atom_id res chain seq x y z
N MET A 1 2.89 -10.84 -1.55
CA MET A 1 4.07 -11.06 -2.41
C MET A 1 5.26 -10.42 -1.72
N HIS A 2 5.95 -11.13 -0.83
CA HIS A 2 7.15 -10.57 -0.20
C HIS A 2 8.25 -10.42 -1.26
N VAL A 3 8.86 -9.25 -1.34
CA VAL A 3 9.90 -8.96 -2.32
C VAL A 3 11.25 -9.03 -1.63
N ASN A 4 12.05 -10.03 -1.98
CA ASN A 4 13.42 -10.15 -1.53
C ASN A 4 14.32 -9.45 -2.56
N CYS A 5 15.16 -8.51 -2.12
CA CYS A 5 16.05 -7.76 -2.99
C CYS A 5 17.46 -7.62 -2.39
N SER A 6 18.46 -7.57 -3.27
CA SER A 6 19.85 -7.26 -2.94
C SER A 6 20.45 -6.42 -4.07
N LEU A 7 21.45 -5.62 -3.74
CA LEU A 7 22.28 -4.92 -4.72
C LEU A 7 23.59 -5.67 -4.92
N ALA A 8 24.10 -5.64 -6.16
CA ALA A 8 25.43 -6.14 -6.48
C ALA A 8 26.30 -5.00 -7.00
N LYS A 9 27.55 -4.97 -6.56
CA LYS A 9 28.59 -4.07 -7.04
C LYS A 9 29.85 -4.89 -7.27
N ASP A 10 30.44 -4.77 -8.46
CA ASP A 10 31.65 -5.50 -8.86
C ASP A 10 31.55 -7.03 -8.63
N GLY A 11 30.37 -7.60 -8.93
CA GLY A 11 30.09 -9.03 -8.77
C GLY A 11 29.90 -9.50 -7.32
N LYS A 12 29.93 -8.61 -6.33
CA LYS A 12 29.73 -8.91 -4.91
C LYS A 12 28.40 -8.35 -4.40
N ASN A 13 27.79 -9.05 -3.46
CA ASN A 13 26.58 -8.58 -2.79
C ASN A 13 26.91 -7.34 -1.94
N ALA A 14 26.43 -6.19 -2.37
CA ALA A 14 26.71 -4.89 -1.76
C ALA A 14 25.96 -4.66 -0.45
N PHE A 15 25.07 -5.57 -0.03
CA PHE A 15 24.40 -5.48 1.26
C PHE A 15 25.17 -6.18 2.39
N TYR A 16 26.09 -7.09 2.06
CA TYR A 16 26.85 -7.85 3.03
C TYR A 16 28.16 -7.17 3.40
N ASP A 17 28.42 -7.11 4.70
CA ASP A 17 29.72 -6.72 5.25
C ASP A 17 29.99 -7.62 6.47
N PRO A 18 31.07 -8.44 6.49
CA PRO A 18 31.36 -9.33 7.61
C PRO A 18 31.74 -8.60 8.91
N ASP A 19 32.25 -7.37 8.80
CA ASP A 19 32.82 -6.61 9.91
C ASP A 19 31.83 -5.59 10.49
N ALA A 20 30.75 -5.27 9.76
CA ALA A 20 29.70 -4.36 10.20
C ALA A 20 28.75 -5.00 11.25
N PRO A 21 28.10 -4.19 12.10
CA PRO A 21 27.03 -4.65 12.98
C PRO A 21 25.94 -5.42 12.22
N LEU A 22 25.48 -6.54 12.79
CA LEU A 22 24.50 -7.45 12.17
C LEU A 22 24.97 -8.06 10.83
N GLN A 23 26.22 -7.85 10.45
CA GLN A 23 26.82 -8.15 9.16
C GLN A 23 26.09 -7.49 7.97
N LEU A 24 25.62 -6.25 8.18
CA LEU A 24 24.94 -5.43 7.20
C LEU A 24 25.78 -4.20 6.89
N SER A 25 26.17 -4.06 5.63
CA SER A 25 26.88 -2.87 5.15
C SER A 25 26.06 -1.58 5.35
N GLU A 26 26.74 -0.44 5.35
CA GLU A 26 26.10 0.89 5.29
C GLU A 26 25.17 1.01 4.09
N THR A 27 25.56 0.46 2.93
CA THR A 27 24.70 0.42 1.73
C THR A 27 23.37 -0.30 2.00
N CYS A 28 23.38 -1.41 2.75
CA CYS A 28 22.16 -2.11 3.14
C CYS A 28 21.30 -1.24 4.05
N MET A 29 21.92 -0.66 5.09
CA MET A 29 21.22 0.17 6.07
C MET A 29 20.58 1.39 5.42
N HIS A 30 21.32 2.12 4.60
CA HIS A 30 20.82 3.26 3.86
C HIS A 30 19.73 2.89 2.85
N PHE A 31 19.86 1.73 2.20
CA PHE A 31 18.80 1.22 1.32
C PHE A 31 17.50 0.96 2.09
N ILE A 32 17.57 0.40 3.30
CA ILE A 32 16.42 0.21 4.19
C ILE A 32 15.85 1.57 4.59
N GLY A 33 16.68 2.55 4.96
CA GLY A 33 16.22 3.89 5.32
C GLY A 33 15.48 4.59 4.19
N GLY A 34 15.96 4.46 2.96
CA GLY A 34 15.25 4.93 1.76
C GLY A 34 13.90 4.24 1.55
N LEU A 35 13.85 2.90 1.65
CA LEU A 35 12.59 2.16 1.55
C LEU A 35 11.56 2.61 2.59
N LEU A 36 11.97 2.78 3.85
CA LEU A 36 11.08 3.19 4.94
C LEU A 36 10.59 4.63 4.75
N ARG A 37 11.45 5.55 4.33
CA ARG A 37 11.10 6.95 4.06
C ARG A 37 9.97 7.07 3.03
N HIS A 38 10.05 6.30 1.94
CA HIS A 38 9.10 6.37 0.83
C HIS A 38 8.00 5.28 0.90
N ALA A 39 7.97 4.49 1.97
CA ALA A 39 7.02 3.38 2.10
C ALA A 39 5.54 3.80 1.91
N PRO A 40 5.06 4.93 2.44
CA PRO A 40 3.69 5.39 2.20
C PRO A 40 3.38 5.58 0.70
N ALA A 41 4.27 6.24 -0.05
CA ALA A 41 4.12 6.44 -1.49
C ALA A 41 4.22 5.14 -2.29
N ILE A 42 5.19 4.26 -1.96
CA ILE A 42 5.35 2.94 -2.59
C ILE A 42 4.08 2.10 -2.44
N THR A 43 3.37 2.24 -1.30
CA THR A 43 2.15 1.47 -1.01
C THR A 43 1.09 1.64 -2.09
N ARG A 44 0.98 2.81 -2.74
CA ARG A 44 0.02 3.02 -3.83
C ARG A 44 0.17 2.05 -5.00
N VAL A 45 1.39 1.64 -5.31
CA VAL A 45 1.67 0.71 -6.42
C VAL A 45 1.90 -0.73 -5.95
N ALA A 46 2.44 -0.91 -4.75
CA ALA A 46 2.66 -2.21 -4.12
C ALA A 46 1.35 -2.86 -3.62
N ASN A 47 0.34 -2.03 -3.35
CA ASN A 47 -0.97 -2.40 -2.81
C ASN A 47 -2.07 -1.64 -3.59
N PRO A 48 -2.25 -1.90 -4.90
CA PRO A 48 -2.98 -0.99 -5.77
C PRO A 48 -4.50 -1.14 -5.73
N THR A 49 -5.03 -2.12 -4.99
CA THR A 49 -6.48 -2.40 -4.95
C THR A 49 -7.08 -2.02 -3.60
N ILE A 50 -8.39 -1.77 -3.56
CA ILE A 50 -9.11 -1.57 -2.27
C ILE A 50 -8.94 -2.78 -1.36
N ASN A 51 -8.92 -3.99 -1.93
CA ASN A 51 -8.77 -5.24 -1.19
C ASN A 51 -7.38 -5.37 -0.55
N SER A 52 -6.34 -4.79 -1.15
CA SER A 52 -4.99 -4.75 -0.59
C SER A 52 -4.97 -4.17 0.83
N TYR A 53 -5.77 -3.13 1.10
CA TYR A 53 -5.84 -2.47 2.42
C TYR A 53 -6.66 -3.27 3.45
N LYS A 54 -7.42 -4.28 3.02
CA LYS A 54 -8.05 -5.25 3.94
C LYS A 54 -7.05 -6.27 4.47
N ARG A 55 -5.90 -6.42 3.78
CA ARG A 55 -4.75 -7.18 4.26
C ARG A 55 -3.90 -6.39 5.25
N LEU A 56 -3.75 -5.08 5.05
CA LEU A 56 -2.92 -4.18 5.88
C LEU A 56 -3.67 -3.72 7.13
N VAL A 57 -4.14 -4.67 7.94
CA VAL A 57 -4.81 -4.41 9.22
C VAL A 57 -4.02 -5.04 10.38
N PRO A 58 -3.92 -4.37 11.54
CA PRO A 58 -3.20 -4.92 12.69
C PRO A 58 -3.78 -6.28 13.15
N GLY A 59 -2.94 -7.14 13.72
CA GLY A 59 -3.35 -8.44 14.27
C GLY A 59 -3.23 -9.63 13.32
N TYR A 60 -2.87 -9.39 12.06
CA TYR A 60 -2.52 -10.42 11.07
C TYR A 60 -1.05 -10.21 10.66
N GLU A 61 -0.34 -11.25 10.19
CA GLU A 61 1.11 -11.20 9.89
C GLU A 61 1.56 -10.14 8.85
N ALA A 62 0.61 -9.36 8.30
CA ALA A 62 0.85 -8.27 7.37
C ALA A 62 1.42 -7.01 8.08
N PRO A 63 2.41 -6.34 7.48
CA PRO A 63 2.99 -5.15 8.08
C PRO A 63 2.05 -3.94 7.95
N CYS A 64 1.80 -3.26 9.07
CA CYS A 64 1.04 -2.01 9.09
C CYS A 64 1.90 -0.80 9.46
N TYR A 65 3.06 -1.05 10.06
CA TYR A 65 3.94 -0.01 10.61
C TYR A 65 5.22 0.10 9.81
N VAL A 66 5.68 1.33 9.58
CA VAL A 66 6.91 1.66 8.86
C VAL A 66 8.10 1.36 9.78
N SER A 67 8.59 0.13 9.68
CA SER A 67 9.63 -0.39 10.57
C SER A 67 10.48 -1.45 9.89
N TRP A 68 11.66 -1.71 10.45
CA TRP A 68 12.51 -2.81 10.03
C TRP A 68 13.00 -3.66 11.20
N SER A 69 13.35 -4.92 10.91
CA SER A 69 13.92 -5.84 11.89
C SER A 69 14.66 -7.02 11.23
N THR A 70 15.63 -7.62 11.92
CA THR A 70 16.27 -8.87 11.50
C THR A 70 15.49 -10.12 11.91
N SER A 71 14.66 -10.03 12.95
CA SER A 71 13.98 -11.17 13.57
C SER A 71 12.45 -11.07 13.48
N ASN A 72 11.91 -9.86 13.49
CA ASN A 72 10.47 -9.63 13.62
C ASN A 72 9.73 -9.85 12.29
N ARG A 73 8.85 -10.87 12.27
CA ARG A 73 7.96 -11.17 11.14
C ARG A 73 6.73 -10.25 11.05
N SER A 74 6.69 -9.14 11.79
CA SER A 74 5.67 -8.10 11.64
C SER A 74 6.21 -6.80 11.04
N ALA A 75 7.54 -6.66 10.96
CA ALA A 75 8.17 -5.48 10.39
C ALA A 75 7.87 -5.37 8.88
N LEU A 76 7.75 -4.14 8.40
CA LEU A 76 7.58 -3.85 6.97
C LEU A 76 8.77 -4.33 6.15
N VAL A 77 9.96 -4.03 6.64
CA VAL A 77 11.23 -4.52 6.10
C VAL A 77 11.79 -5.59 7.04
N ARG A 78 12.03 -6.80 6.53
CA ARG A 78 12.77 -7.83 7.26
C ARG A 78 14.12 -8.07 6.62
N VAL A 79 15.16 -8.30 7.42
CA VAL A 79 16.46 -8.77 6.95
C VAL A 79 16.65 -10.22 7.41
N PRO A 80 16.45 -11.23 6.54
CA PRO A 80 16.56 -12.64 6.92
C PRO A 80 17.93 -13.02 7.48
N ALA A 81 18.01 -14.11 8.25
CA ALA A 81 19.24 -14.58 8.89
C ALA A 81 20.40 -14.96 7.93
N PRO A 82 20.17 -15.54 6.71
CA PRO A 82 21.27 -15.84 5.79
C PRO A 82 22.12 -14.62 5.43
N ARG A 83 23.43 -14.84 5.27
CA ARG A 83 24.45 -13.81 5.02
C ARG A 83 25.29 -14.13 3.78
N GLY A 84 26.37 -13.38 3.54
CA GLY A 84 27.21 -13.52 2.35
C GLY A 84 26.46 -13.12 1.09
N ASN A 85 26.55 -13.94 0.04
CA ASN A 85 25.82 -13.69 -1.19
C ASN A 85 24.28 -13.73 -1.02
N SER A 86 23.78 -14.31 0.07
CA SER A 86 22.35 -14.39 0.38
C SER A 86 21.80 -13.21 1.19
N THR A 87 22.64 -12.24 1.57
CA THR A 87 22.22 -11.05 2.32
C THR A 87 21.22 -10.25 1.49
N ARG A 88 20.05 -9.96 2.05
CA ARG A 88 18.95 -9.36 1.31
C ARG A 88 17.97 -8.66 2.24
N VAL A 89 17.24 -7.72 1.66
CA VAL A 89 16.13 -7.01 2.28
C VAL A 89 14.82 -7.60 1.76
N GLU A 90 13.91 -7.98 2.67
CA GLU A 90 12.58 -8.46 2.36
C GLU A 90 11.55 -7.35 2.64
N PHE A 91 10.96 -6.78 1.59
CA PHE A 91 9.88 -5.81 1.69
C PHE A 91 8.54 -6.54 1.62
N ARG A 92 7.72 -6.40 2.67
CA ARG A 92 6.60 -7.32 2.96
C ARG A 92 5.21 -6.75 2.69
N SER A 93 5.10 -5.44 2.42
CA SER A 93 3.82 -4.83 2.05
C SER A 93 3.32 -5.24 0.67
N PRO A 94 4.14 -5.52 -0.38
CA PRO A 94 3.58 -5.82 -1.68
C PRO A 94 2.68 -7.07 -1.68
N ASP A 95 1.59 -7.00 -2.43
CA ASP A 95 0.65 -8.11 -2.61
C ASP A 95 0.57 -8.52 -4.10
N PRO A 96 0.06 -9.71 -4.44
CA PRO A 96 0.13 -10.22 -5.81
C PRO A 96 -0.78 -9.49 -6.81
N THR A 97 -1.57 -8.49 -6.37
CA THR A 97 -2.35 -7.64 -7.27
C THR A 97 -1.53 -6.48 -7.84
N CYS A 98 -0.32 -6.25 -7.33
CA CYS A 98 0.56 -5.19 -7.80
C CYS A 98 1.07 -5.42 -9.22
N ASN A 99 1.38 -4.32 -9.92
CA ASN A 99 2.22 -4.40 -11.11
C ASN A 99 3.69 -4.52 -10.64
N PRO A 100 4.39 -5.64 -10.92
CA PRO A 100 5.73 -5.86 -10.41
C PRO A 100 6.74 -4.84 -10.96
N TYR A 101 6.57 -4.37 -12.19
CA TYR A 101 7.48 -3.38 -12.79
C TYR A 101 7.45 -2.05 -12.03
N LEU A 102 6.25 -1.53 -11.75
CA LEU A 102 6.09 -0.28 -10.99
C LEU A 102 6.56 -0.44 -9.55
N THR A 103 6.27 -1.59 -8.93
CA THR A 103 6.67 -1.87 -7.56
C THR A 103 8.19 -1.94 -7.42
N PHE A 104 8.86 -2.70 -8.29
CA PHE A 104 10.32 -2.82 -8.25
C PHE A 104 11.01 -1.51 -8.61
N ALA A 105 10.48 -0.74 -9.57
CA ALA A 105 11.00 0.59 -9.89
C ALA A 105 10.90 1.55 -8.69
N ALA A 106 9.77 1.57 -7.98
CA ALA A 106 9.59 2.40 -6.80
C ALA A 106 10.53 1.99 -5.65
N MET A 107 10.62 0.68 -5.37
CA MET A 107 11.52 0.14 -4.36
C MET A 107 12.99 0.46 -4.66
N LEU A 108 13.45 0.24 -5.89
CA LEU A 108 14.81 0.53 -6.29
C LEU A 108 15.09 2.03 -6.22
N THR A 109 14.16 2.87 -6.68
CA THR A 109 14.29 4.33 -6.61
C THR A 109 14.44 4.80 -5.17
N ALA A 110 13.54 4.37 -4.28
CA ALA A 110 13.56 4.73 -2.86
C ALA A 110 14.84 4.25 -2.16
N GLY A 111 15.19 2.97 -2.34
CA GLY A 111 16.38 2.41 -1.72
C GLY A 111 17.67 3.07 -2.23
N MET A 112 17.76 3.38 -3.52
CA MET A 112 18.90 4.11 -4.08
C MET A 112 18.94 5.58 -3.64
N GLU A 113 17.80 6.21 -3.34
CA GLU A 113 17.82 7.55 -2.72
C GLU A 113 18.40 7.46 -1.31
N GLY A 114 17.98 6.44 -0.54
CA GLY A 114 18.55 6.12 0.76
C GLY A 114 20.07 6.02 0.72
N VAL A 115 20.61 5.20 -0.18
CA VAL A 115 22.07 5.06 -0.39
C VAL A 115 22.74 6.37 -0.78
N ARG A 116 22.14 7.18 -1.67
CA ARG A 116 22.75 8.45 -2.13
C ARG A 116 22.75 9.55 -1.08
N LYS A 117 21.75 9.56 -0.20
CA LYS A 117 21.56 10.58 0.84
C LYS A 117 21.96 10.08 2.24
N GLU A 118 22.54 8.88 2.32
CA GLU A 118 22.97 8.24 3.58
C GLU A 118 21.85 8.23 4.63
N ILE A 119 20.64 7.86 4.19
CA ILE A 119 19.45 7.91 5.04
C ILE A 119 19.48 6.74 6.02
N GLU A 120 19.75 7.02 7.28
CA GLU A 120 19.69 6.00 8.33
C GLU A 120 18.25 5.54 8.57
N PRO A 121 17.99 4.22 8.66
CA PRO A 121 16.70 3.73 9.11
C PRO A 121 16.55 4.01 10.62
N PRO A 122 15.32 4.20 11.12
CA PRO A 122 15.09 4.34 12.55
C PRO A 122 15.63 3.12 13.31
N ALA A 123 15.90 3.29 14.61
CA ALA A 123 16.38 2.19 15.45
C ALA A 123 15.48 0.96 15.26
N GLY A 124 16.11 -0.18 14.98
CA GLY A 124 15.40 -1.41 14.60
C GLY A 124 14.37 -1.80 15.66
N ALA A 125 13.14 -2.07 15.24
CA ALA A 125 12.06 -2.49 16.13
C ALA A 125 12.29 -3.96 16.54
N ASN A 126 13.16 -4.16 17.53
CA ASN A 126 13.44 -5.48 18.09
C ASN A 126 12.28 -6.01 18.97
N GLY A 127 11.24 -5.19 19.22
CA GLY A 127 10.02 -5.55 19.93
C GLY A 127 8.84 -5.89 19.01
N ASN A 128 7.80 -6.51 19.58
CA ASN A 128 6.54 -6.74 18.88
C ASN A 128 5.73 -5.43 18.78
N ILE A 129 5.86 -4.74 17.65
CA ILE A 129 5.24 -3.44 17.37
C ILE A 129 3.70 -3.48 17.52
N PHE A 130 3.08 -4.66 17.39
CA PHE A 130 1.63 -4.82 17.58
C PHE A 130 1.15 -4.53 19.01
N HIS A 131 2.01 -4.72 20.03
CA HIS A 131 1.66 -4.45 21.42
C HIS A 131 2.02 -3.04 21.88
N MET A 132 2.70 -2.25 21.03
CA MET A 132 2.94 -0.85 21.34
C MET A 132 1.62 -0.08 21.28
N THR A 133 1.46 0.88 22.17
CA THR A 133 0.44 1.93 22.08
C THR A 133 0.77 2.90 20.95
N THR A 134 -0.20 3.71 20.52
CA THR A 134 0.05 4.75 19.51
C THR A 134 1.09 5.76 19.99
N ALA A 135 1.04 6.16 21.27
CA ALA A 135 2.00 7.09 21.86
C ALA A 135 3.43 6.53 21.88
N GLU A 136 3.61 5.22 22.15
CA GLU A 136 4.93 4.59 22.09
C GLU A 136 5.47 4.54 20.65
N ARG A 137 4.62 4.24 19.67
CA ARG A 137 5.03 4.26 18.26
C ARG A 137 5.44 5.65 17.80
N GLU A 138 4.68 6.67 18.16
CA GLU A 138 4.99 8.06 17.82
C GLU A 138 6.31 8.51 18.47
N ARG A 139 6.51 8.20 19.75
CA ARG A 139 7.77 8.49 20.47
C ARG A 139 8.96 7.82 19.79
N ASP A 140 8.79 6.60 19.31
CA ASP A 140 9.86 5.81 18.70
C ASP A 140 10.00 6.08 17.17
N GLY A 141 9.26 7.06 16.64
CA GLY A 141 9.33 7.47 15.24
C GLY A 141 8.76 6.45 14.25
N ILE A 142 7.90 5.54 14.71
CA ILE A 142 7.32 4.46 13.91
C ILE A 142 6.05 4.98 13.22
N GLY A 143 6.17 5.29 11.94
CA GLY A 143 5.04 5.66 11.08
C GLY A 143 4.08 4.49 10.82
N THR A 144 2.92 4.80 10.24
CA THR A 144 1.92 3.80 9.81
C THR A 144 1.75 3.89 8.30
N LEU A 145 1.57 2.74 7.64
CA LEU A 145 1.21 2.70 6.22
C LEU A 145 -0.19 3.28 6.01
N PRO A 146 -0.49 3.82 4.82
CA PRO A 146 -1.84 4.31 4.50
C PRO A 146 -2.87 3.19 4.67
N GLY A 147 -3.98 3.51 5.36
CA GLY A 147 -5.06 2.58 5.67
C GLY A 147 -6.07 2.42 4.52
N SER A 148 -5.92 3.20 3.45
CA SER A 148 -6.79 3.15 2.29
C SER A 148 -6.05 3.48 0.99
N LEU A 149 -6.60 3.02 -0.14
CA LEU A 149 -6.09 3.37 -1.48
C LEU A 149 -6.08 4.89 -1.71
N ALA A 150 -7.03 5.60 -1.12
CA ALA A 150 -7.13 7.05 -1.20
C ALA A 150 -5.99 7.74 -0.43
N GLU A 151 -5.67 7.28 0.78
CA GLU A 151 -4.50 7.76 1.54
C GLU A 151 -3.21 7.47 0.79
N ALA A 152 -3.02 6.23 0.33
CA ALA A 152 -1.81 5.86 -0.40
C ALA A 152 -1.63 6.70 -1.68
N HIS A 153 -2.73 7.04 -2.36
CA HIS A 153 -2.66 7.91 -3.52
C HIS A 153 -2.24 9.34 -3.16
N ARG A 154 -2.73 9.89 -2.04
CA ARG A 154 -2.26 11.20 -1.54
C ARG A 154 -0.78 11.15 -1.19
N ASP A 155 -0.33 10.09 -0.53
CA ASP A 155 1.07 9.91 -0.17
C ASP A 155 1.97 9.77 -1.41
N LEU A 156 1.51 9.07 -2.46
CA LEU A 156 2.22 9.05 -3.75
C LEU A 156 2.37 10.45 -4.33
N LEU A 157 1.30 11.24 -4.38
CA LEU A 157 1.32 12.58 -4.96
C LEU A 157 2.14 13.58 -4.14
N ALA A 158 2.32 13.33 -2.84
CA ALA A 158 3.19 14.11 -1.96
C ALA A 158 4.68 13.71 -2.08
N ASP A 159 5.00 12.61 -2.76
CA ASP A 159 6.34 12.09 -2.89
C ASP A 159 6.96 12.42 -4.25
N ASP A 160 7.69 13.53 -4.28
CA ASP A 160 8.36 14.05 -5.47
C ASP A 160 9.33 13.04 -6.11
N LEU A 161 10.03 12.23 -5.31
CA LEU A 161 11.01 11.28 -5.83
C LEU A 161 10.30 10.19 -6.62
N ILE A 162 9.29 9.57 -6.03
CA ILE A 162 8.55 8.47 -6.65
C ILE A 162 7.75 8.98 -7.85
N CYS A 163 7.14 10.17 -7.75
CA CYS A 163 6.46 10.79 -8.89
C CYS A 163 7.42 11.05 -10.06
N ARG A 164 8.63 11.58 -9.81
CA ARG A 164 9.62 11.77 -10.88
C ARG A 164 10.10 10.45 -11.48
N ALA A 165 10.29 9.41 -10.67
CA ALA A 165 10.72 8.10 -11.16
C ALA A 165 9.69 7.45 -12.09
N PHE A 166 8.40 7.67 -11.85
CA PHE A 166 7.33 7.21 -12.73
C PHE A 166 7.12 8.12 -13.95
N GLY A 167 7.37 9.41 -13.80
CA GLY A 167 7.11 10.40 -14.82
C GLY A 167 5.60 10.73 -14.95
N PRO A 168 5.29 11.85 -15.63
CA PRO A 168 3.94 12.42 -15.63
C PRO A 168 2.89 11.49 -16.24
N HIS A 169 3.25 10.72 -17.27
CA HIS A 169 2.33 9.80 -17.93
C HIS A 169 1.83 8.68 -16.99
N VAL A 170 2.73 8.07 -16.22
CA VAL A 170 2.37 7.00 -15.29
C VAL A 170 1.63 7.57 -14.08
N VAL A 171 2.08 8.69 -13.54
CA VAL A 171 1.39 9.36 -12.41
C VAL A 171 -0.03 9.73 -12.81
N ASP A 172 -0.22 10.36 -13.97
CA ASP A 172 -1.53 10.70 -14.51
C ASP A 172 -2.40 9.45 -14.72
N ALA A 173 -1.86 8.37 -15.27
CA ALA A 173 -2.60 7.10 -15.39
C ALA A 173 -3.03 6.52 -14.03
N LEU A 174 -2.20 6.64 -12.98
CA LEU A 174 -2.54 6.22 -11.62
C LEU A 174 -3.59 7.13 -10.96
N THR A 175 -3.67 8.40 -11.39
CA THR A 175 -4.66 9.41 -10.94
C THR A 175 -5.97 9.34 -11.72
N ARG A 176 -5.93 8.90 -12.99
CA ARG A 176 -7.09 8.59 -13.83
C ARG A 176 -7.79 7.32 -13.36
N ALA A 177 -8.15 7.30 -12.08
CA ALA A 177 -8.99 6.30 -11.43
C ALA A 177 -10.47 6.43 -11.86
N GLU A 178 -10.77 7.05 -12.99
CA GLU A 178 -12.11 7.09 -13.58
C GLU A 178 -12.67 5.67 -13.70
N ALA A 179 -11.88 4.75 -14.24
CA ALA A 179 -12.27 3.35 -14.37
C ALA A 179 -12.56 2.70 -13.00
N VAL A 180 -11.81 3.06 -11.95
CA VAL A 180 -12.01 2.52 -10.60
C VAL A 180 -13.28 3.10 -9.97
N ARG A 181 -13.50 4.42 -10.07
CA ARG A 181 -14.72 5.07 -9.56
C ARG A 181 -15.95 4.62 -10.34
N LEU A 182 -15.83 4.43 -11.64
CA LEU A 182 -16.86 3.87 -12.51
C LEU A 182 -17.19 2.43 -12.11
N THR A 183 -16.19 1.55 -12.01
CA THR A 183 -16.39 0.15 -11.61
C THR A 183 -16.95 0.05 -10.19
N ALA A 184 -16.49 0.89 -9.26
CA ALA A 184 -17.00 0.93 -7.90
C ALA A 184 -18.47 1.37 -7.87
N ALA A 185 -18.83 2.39 -8.65
CA ALA A 185 -20.22 2.82 -8.80
C ALA A 185 -21.09 1.67 -9.35
N GLU A 186 -20.65 1.01 -10.42
CA GLU A 186 -21.37 -0.13 -11.00
C GLU A 186 -21.54 -1.28 -10.00
N ALA A 187 -20.48 -1.64 -9.28
CA ALA A 187 -20.50 -2.69 -8.26
C ALA A 187 -21.50 -2.37 -7.13
N LEU A 188 -21.48 -1.14 -6.62
CA LEU A 188 -22.43 -0.66 -5.61
C LEU A 188 -23.89 -0.77 -6.10
N GLY A 189 -24.13 -0.44 -7.38
CA GLY A 189 -25.44 -0.60 -8.01
C GLY A 189 -25.91 -2.05 -8.10
N THR A 190 -24.99 -3.01 -8.29
CA THR A 190 -25.31 -4.43 -8.34
C THR A 190 -25.51 -5.09 -6.97
N VAL A 191 -24.82 -4.61 -5.93
CA VAL A 191 -24.91 -5.18 -4.57
C VAL A 191 -26.33 -5.04 -4.02
N GLY A 192 -27.04 -3.94 -4.32
CA GLY A 192 -28.41 -3.73 -3.88
C GLY A 192 -28.55 -3.57 -2.35
N ASP A 193 -27.53 -3.01 -1.70
CA ASP A 193 -27.51 -2.67 -0.28
C ASP A 193 -27.91 -1.21 -0.10
N GLU A 194 -28.75 -0.90 0.89
CA GLU A 194 -29.22 0.46 1.18
C GLU A 194 -28.06 1.43 1.48
N ARG A 195 -26.97 0.92 2.08
CA ARG A 195 -25.76 1.69 2.37
C ARG A 195 -25.02 2.16 1.10
N ALA A 196 -25.34 1.61 -0.06
CA ALA A 196 -24.77 2.01 -1.33
C ALA A 196 -25.44 3.28 -1.92
N LEU A 197 -26.66 3.62 -1.49
CA LEU A 197 -27.43 4.72 -2.08
C LEU A 197 -26.77 6.08 -1.86
N ASP A 198 -26.45 6.42 -0.61
CA ASP A 198 -25.82 7.70 -0.26
C ASP A 198 -24.48 7.96 -0.99
N PRO A 199 -23.53 7.01 -1.01
CA PRO A 199 -22.31 7.16 -1.80
C PRO A 199 -22.57 7.39 -3.29
N LEU A 200 -23.50 6.64 -3.88
CA LEU A 200 -23.86 6.78 -5.29
C LEU A 200 -24.52 8.14 -5.57
N GLU A 201 -25.41 8.60 -4.68
CA GLU A 201 -26.10 9.88 -4.83
C GLU A 201 -25.12 11.06 -4.82
N ARG A 202 -24.15 11.04 -3.89
CA ARG A 202 -23.09 12.06 -3.86
C ARG A 202 -22.22 12.02 -5.10
N LEU A 203 -21.88 10.83 -5.59
CA LEU A 203 -20.98 10.67 -6.74
C LEU A 203 -21.60 11.17 -8.05
N LYS A 204 -22.94 11.08 -8.20
CA LYS A 204 -23.69 11.59 -9.36
C LYS A 204 -23.44 13.08 -9.65
N PHE A 205 -23.16 13.87 -8.63
CA PHE A 205 -23.03 15.33 -8.75
C PHE A 205 -21.63 15.85 -8.45
N SER A 206 -20.85 15.14 -7.63
CA SER A 206 -19.56 15.63 -7.15
C SER A 206 -18.35 15.16 -7.97
N ASP A 207 -18.48 14.09 -8.78
CA ASP A 207 -17.33 13.60 -9.54
C ASP A 207 -16.98 14.54 -10.70
N SER A 208 -15.69 14.83 -10.90
CA SER A 208 -15.24 15.69 -12.01
C SER A 208 -15.46 15.04 -13.37
N ASN A 209 -15.52 13.71 -13.43
CA ASN A 209 -15.67 12.98 -14.68
C ASN A 209 -17.14 12.66 -15.02
N VAL A 210 -17.54 13.01 -16.25
CA VAL A 210 -18.91 12.80 -16.76
C VAL A 210 -19.30 11.32 -16.82
N GLY A 211 -18.38 10.43 -17.23
CA GLY A 211 -18.59 8.99 -17.31
C GLY A 211 -18.89 8.37 -15.93
N VAL A 212 -18.14 8.77 -14.91
CA VAL A 212 -18.37 8.33 -13.53
C VAL A 212 -19.71 8.83 -13.01
N ARG A 213 -20.05 10.11 -13.23
CA ARG A 213 -21.37 10.65 -12.84
C ARG A 213 -22.52 9.88 -13.49
N ARG A 214 -22.38 9.52 -14.77
CA ARG A 214 -23.35 8.70 -15.50
C ARG A 214 -23.46 7.28 -14.94
N ALA A 215 -22.33 6.63 -14.69
CA ALA A 215 -22.30 5.29 -14.09
C ALA A 215 -22.94 5.29 -12.69
N ALA A 216 -22.62 6.27 -11.85
CA ALA A 216 -23.23 6.47 -10.54
C ALA A 216 -24.76 6.65 -10.63
N SER A 217 -25.23 7.41 -11.62
CA SER A 217 -26.68 7.61 -11.84
C SER A 217 -27.40 6.30 -12.16
N LEU A 218 -26.83 5.51 -13.09
CA LEU A 218 -27.38 4.21 -13.48
C LEU A 218 -27.31 3.19 -12.34
N ALA A 219 -26.20 3.16 -11.60
CA ALA A 219 -26.00 2.31 -10.44
C ALA A 219 -26.99 2.64 -9.32
N HIS A 220 -27.22 3.93 -9.03
CA HIS A 220 -28.18 4.36 -8.02
C HIS A 220 -29.60 3.86 -8.37
N ALA A 221 -30.04 4.06 -9.62
CA ALA A 221 -31.35 3.59 -10.08
C ALA A 221 -31.48 2.05 -9.95
N ARG A 222 -30.43 1.30 -10.30
CA ARG A 222 -30.40 -0.17 -10.14
C ARG A 222 -30.49 -0.60 -8.67
N ALA A 223 -29.74 0.05 -7.78
CA ALA A 223 -29.75 -0.26 -6.36
C ALA A 223 -31.14 -0.02 -5.74
N VAL A 224 -31.78 1.12 -6.06
CA VAL A 224 -33.15 1.42 -5.62
C VAL A 224 -34.14 0.36 -6.12
N GLY A 225 -34.06 -0.01 -7.40
CA GLY A 225 -34.92 -1.04 -7.99
C GLY A 225 -34.80 -2.39 -7.26
N ARG A 226 -33.57 -2.86 -7.01
CA ARG A 226 -33.32 -4.12 -6.29
C ARG A 226 -33.83 -4.10 -4.85
N LEU A 227 -33.66 -2.98 -4.15
CA LEU A 227 -34.17 -2.84 -2.78
C LEU A 227 -35.70 -2.86 -2.75
N ALA A 228 -36.36 -2.24 -3.74
CA ALA A 228 -37.81 -2.29 -3.90
C ALA A 228 -38.29 -3.72 -4.18
N GLU A 229 -37.64 -4.46 -5.08
CA GLU A 229 -37.93 -5.87 -5.35
C GLU A 229 -37.78 -6.72 -4.08
N LYS A 230 -36.68 -6.54 -3.33
CA LYS A 230 -36.44 -7.28 -2.09
C LYS A 230 -37.53 -7.03 -1.04
N LYS A 231 -37.90 -5.77 -0.81
CA LYS A 231 -38.99 -5.41 0.11
C LYS A 231 -40.34 -5.99 -0.34
N ALA A 232 -40.60 -6.02 -1.64
CA ALA A 232 -41.83 -6.63 -2.17
C ALA A 232 -41.89 -8.14 -1.90
N VAL A 233 -40.78 -8.87 -2.12
CA VAL A 233 -40.70 -10.31 -1.83
C VAL A 233 -40.83 -10.60 -0.32
N GLU A 234 -40.17 -9.81 0.53
CA GLU A 234 -40.31 -9.94 1.99
C GLU A 234 -41.74 -9.69 2.46
N GLY A 235 -42.44 -8.70 1.88
CA GLY A 235 -43.86 -8.47 2.15
C GLY A 235 -44.74 -9.67 1.79
N TRP A 236 -44.46 -10.36 0.68
CA TRP A 236 -45.24 -11.53 0.26
C TRP A 236 -45.02 -12.75 1.17
N LEU A 237 -43.84 -12.88 1.77
CA LEU A 237 -43.50 -13.97 2.70
C LEU A 237 -44.09 -13.79 4.11
N LEU A 238 -44.44 -12.55 4.49
CA LEU A 238 -45.07 -12.24 5.77
C LEU A 238 -46.60 -12.38 5.74
N ASP A 239 -47.18 -12.45 4.53
CA ASP A 239 -48.63 -12.65 4.29
C ASP A 239 -49.01 -14.14 4.06
N THR A 240 -48.07 -15.08 4.20
CA THR A 240 -48.29 -16.55 4.16
C THR A 240 -48.00 -17.21 5.50
#